data_AF-A0A5D6Y5W7-F1
#
_entry.id   AF-A0A5D6Y5W7-F1
#
_cell.length_a   1.000
_cell.length_b   1.000
_cell.length_c   1.000
_cell.angle_alpha   90.00
_cell.angle_beta   90.00
_cell.angle_gamma   90.00
#
_symmetry.space_group_name_H-M   'P 1'
#
loop_
_entity.id
_entity.type
_entity.pdbx_description
1 polymer ?
#
loop_
_entity_poly.entity_id
_entity_poly.type
_entity_poly.pdbx_seq_one_letter_code
_entity_poly.pdbx_strand_id
1 'polypeptide(L)'
;AFFSVIAIEAVGDIQRGASASLPSSRSAAKKARLSSRDERAPSSTSQGPSPDAEMKFVADTMVTRVGKWMRTTGVDVVLWDPSKLPPASDAKSALLAFAASEQRVVLTRDTKLASRRDAGACFVVAPDDPFQQFQEIKAHFALQLNADEMMSRCVHCNAKALEKVDVAYARSRTKEEFDVPAKVLAYVTDYWLCSSCNRIYWSGPKYNSTYATVARMFDREAPPNTE
;
A
#
# COMPACT_ATOMS: atom_id res chain seq x y z
N ALA A 1 21.61 -30.02 2.59
CA ALA A 1 21.24 -30.60 1.28
C ALA A 1 19.72 -30.55 1.16
N PHE A 2 19.10 -30.10 0.10
CA PHE A 2 19.47 -29.33 -1.09
C PHE A 2 18.09 -28.81 -1.54
N PHE A 3 17.99 -27.49 -1.78
CA PHE A 3 17.13 -26.80 -2.74
C PHE A 3 15.71 -27.31 -3.01
N SER A 4 14.74 -26.40 -2.88
CA SER A 4 14.04 -25.94 -4.08
C SER A 4 13.39 -24.58 -3.81
N VAL A 5 13.82 -23.62 -4.63
CA VAL A 5 13.04 -22.50 -5.16
C VAL A 5 11.54 -22.77 -5.05
N ILE A 6 10.88 -22.13 -4.08
CA ILE A 6 9.45 -21.91 -4.17
C ILE A 6 9.28 -20.42 -4.40
N ALA A 7 8.84 -20.13 -5.62
CA ALA A 7 8.32 -18.86 -6.04
C ALA A 7 7.57 -18.16 -4.90
N ILE A 8 7.79 -16.86 -4.76
CA ILE A 8 6.94 -16.00 -3.95
C ILE A 8 5.63 -15.81 -4.73
N GLU A 9 4.89 -16.90 -4.87
CA GLU A 9 3.48 -16.99 -5.22
C GLU A 9 2.79 -17.71 -4.06
N ALA A 10 2.44 -16.96 -3.01
CA ALA A 10 1.46 -17.38 -2.01
C ALA A 10 1.17 -16.21 -1.05
N VAL A 11 0.56 -15.14 -1.57
CA VAL A 11 -0.47 -14.41 -0.81
C VAL A 11 -1.59 -14.09 -1.80
N GLY A 12 -2.20 -15.16 -2.30
CA GLY A 12 -3.52 -15.19 -2.93
C GLY A 12 -4.34 -16.24 -2.20
N ASP A 13 -5.64 -15.96 -2.09
CA ASP A 13 -6.72 -16.82 -1.59
C ASP A 13 -6.87 -17.04 -0.08
N ILE A 14 -7.65 -16.14 0.53
CA ILE A 14 -8.77 -16.58 1.37
C ILE A 14 -10.03 -15.94 0.78
N GLN A 15 -10.87 -16.78 0.17
CA GLN A 15 -12.27 -16.45 -0.14
C GLN A 15 -13.10 -16.46 1.15
N ARG A 16 -14.02 -15.51 1.30
CA ARG A 16 -15.49 -15.69 1.38
C ARG A 16 -16.17 -14.58 2.19
N GLY A 17 -17.37 -14.21 1.75
CA GLY A 17 -18.42 -13.79 2.69
C GLY A 17 -19.03 -12.43 2.43
N ALA A 18 -19.67 -12.24 1.27
CA ALA A 18 -20.66 -11.20 1.11
C ALA A 18 -21.88 -11.51 1.99
N SER A 19 -22.21 -10.62 2.93
CA SER A 19 -23.59 -10.21 3.26
C SER A 19 -23.59 -9.24 4.45
N ALA A 20 -24.08 -8.02 4.20
CA ALA A 20 -24.94 -7.32 5.16
C ALA A 20 -25.72 -6.23 4.41
N SER A 21 -26.98 -6.52 4.19
CA SER A 21 -28.00 -5.66 3.62
C SER A 21 -28.49 -4.63 4.65
N LEU A 22 -28.56 -3.35 4.23
CA LEU A 22 -29.55 -2.30 4.58
C LEU A 22 -29.65 -1.83 6.07
N PRO A 23 -30.04 -0.56 6.34
CA PRO A 23 -31.41 -0.09 6.12
C PRO A 23 -31.55 1.12 5.18
N SER A 24 -32.61 1.01 4.39
CA SER A 24 -33.30 2.06 3.65
C SER A 24 -33.90 3.09 4.62
N SER A 25 -33.65 4.38 4.37
CA SER A 25 -34.52 5.46 4.84
C SER A 25 -35.03 6.26 3.64
N ARG A 26 -36.35 6.35 3.56
CA ARG A 26 -37.11 7.08 2.54
C ARG A 26 -37.04 8.57 2.84
N SER A 27 -36.85 9.40 1.82
CA SER A 27 -37.29 10.79 1.85
C SER A 27 -37.93 11.17 0.52
N ALA A 28 -39.09 11.82 0.63
CA ALA A 28 -39.92 12.27 -0.48
C ALA A 28 -39.55 13.71 -0.90
N ALA A 29 -39.60 13.93 -2.21
CA ALA A 29 -39.91 15.16 -2.95
C ALA A 29 -39.48 16.54 -2.39
N LYS A 30 -38.87 17.38 -3.24
CA LYS A 30 -39.58 18.37 -4.10
C LYS A 30 -38.58 19.29 -4.83
N LYS A 31 -38.94 19.66 -6.07
CA LYS A 31 -38.24 20.59 -6.96
C LYS A 31 -38.30 22.04 -6.46
N ALA A 32 -37.25 22.84 -6.71
CA ALA A 32 -37.35 24.29 -6.87
C ALA A 32 -36.20 24.85 -7.76
N ARG A 33 -36.52 25.93 -8.48
CA ARG A 33 -35.80 26.59 -9.58
C ARG A 33 -34.71 27.59 -9.12
N LEU A 34 -33.71 27.76 -9.99
CA LEU A 34 -32.97 28.98 -10.43
C LEU A 34 -32.95 30.25 -9.54
N SER A 35 -31.75 30.80 -9.28
CA SER A 35 -31.25 32.03 -9.96
C SER A 35 -29.87 32.51 -9.46
N SER A 36 -29.09 32.99 -10.44
CA SER A 36 -28.05 34.05 -10.47
C SER A 36 -27.04 34.30 -9.34
N ARG A 37 -25.76 34.21 -9.75
CA ARG A 37 -24.63 35.17 -9.60
C ARG A 37 -24.51 35.96 -8.30
N ASP A 38 -23.38 35.76 -7.60
CA ASP A 38 -22.46 36.86 -7.33
C ASP A 38 -21.03 36.38 -7.04
N GLU A 39 -20.07 37.19 -7.48
CA GLU A 39 -18.63 37.00 -7.47
C GLU A 39 -18.01 36.99 -6.06
N ARG A 40 -17.12 36.01 -5.78
CA ARG A 40 -15.76 36.33 -5.29
C ARG A 40 -14.83 35.11 -5.34
N ALA A 41 -13.81 35.20 -6.19
CA ALA A 41 -12.68 34.30 -6.20
C ALA A 41 -11.85 34.46 -4.91
N PRO A 42 -11.54 33.37 -4.18
CA PRO A 42 -10.44 33.40 -3.23
C PRO A 42 -9.12 33.23 -3.99
N SER A 43 -8.25 34.20 -3.77
CA SER A 43 -6.86 34.29 -4.20
C SER A 43 -6.10 32.96 -4.06
N SER A 44 -5.66 32.44 -5.20
CA SER A 44 -4.74 31.32 -5.32
C SER A 44 -3.38 31.68 -4.72
N THR A 45 -3.19 31.36 -3.45
CA THR A 45 -1.85 31.34 -2.86
C THR A 45 -1.24 30.00 -3.24
N SER A 46 -0.40 29.98 -4.29
CA SER A 46 0.39 28.80 -4.65
C SER A 46 1.45 28.59 -3.56
N GLN A 47 1.06 27.97 -2.46
CA GLN A 47 2.03 27.43 -1.52
C GLN A 47 2.70 26.24 -2.22
N GLY A 48 3.97 26.41 -2.58
CA GLY A 48 4.82 25.30 -2.99
C GLY A 48 4.86 24.22 -1.89
N PRO A 49 5.18 22.96 -2.22
CA PRO A 49 5.17 21.89 -1.25
C PRO A 49 6.11 22.24 -0.08
N SER A 50 5.57 22.20 1.14
CA SER A 50 6.35 22.36 2.36
C SER A 50 7.44 21.28 2.41
N PRO A 51 8.63 21.59 2.95
CA PRO A 51 9.79 20.67 2.97
C PRO A 51 9.54 19.35 3.72
N ASP A 52 8.43 19.22 4.47
CA ASP A 52 8.02 18.01 5.21
C ASP A 52 6.96 17.15 4.50
N ALA A 53 6.59 17.45 3.25
CA ALA A 53 5.59 16.66 2.54
C ALA A 53 6.14 15.26 2.17
N GLU A 54 5.75 14.24 2.93
CA GLU A 54 6.06 12.83 2.64
C GLU A 54 5.65 12.49 1.20
N MET A 55 6.58 11.92 0.42
CA MET A 55 6.29 11.47 -0.94
C MET A 55 5.34 10.27 -0.92
N LYS A 56 4.26 10.35 -1.69
CA LYS A 56 3.21 9.33 -1.76
C LYS A 56 3.18 8.67 -3.13
N PHE A 57 2.89 7.38 -3.14
CA PHE A 57 2.84 6.59 -4.36
C PHE A 57 1.53 5.83 -4.49
N VAL A 58 1.21 5.43 -5.71
CA VAL A 58 0.28 4.36 -6.01
C VAL A 58 0.97 3.35 -6.92
N ALA A 59 1.05 2.11 -6.48
CA ALA A 59 1.59 1.00 -7.24
C ALA A 59 0.46 0.31 -8.00
N ASP A 60 0.60 0.18 -9.31
CA ASP A 60 -0.32 -0.64 -10.09
C ASP A 60 -0.17 -2.15 -9.80
N THR A 61 -0.91 -2.97 -10.54
CA THR A 61 -0.90 -4.43 -10.37
C THR A 61 0.43 -5.07 -10.76
N MET A 62 1.28 -4.41 -11.56
CA MET A 62 2.57 -4.95 -12.01
C MET A 62 3.71 -4.67 -11.03
N VAL A 63 3.59 -3.62 -10.20
CA VAL A 63 4.60 -3.25 -9.20
C VAL A 63 4.10 -3.42 -7.75
N THR A 64 3.02 -4.18 -7.56
CA THR A 64 2.40 -4.41 -6.25
C THR A 64 3.37 -5.03 -5.23
N ARG A 65 4.25 -5.94 -5.66
CA ARG A 65 5.26 -6.55 -4.79
C ARG A 65 6.24 -5.52 -4.26
N VAL A 66 6.73 -4.64 -5.13
CA VAL A 66 7.63 -3.54 -4.75
C VAL A 66 6.92 -2.55 -3.84
N GLY A 67 5.64 -2.22 -4.12
CA GLY A 67 4.83 -1.39 -3.25
C GLY A 67 4.70 -1.95 -1.83
N LYS A 68 4.62 -3.29 -1.66
CA LYS A 68 4.64 -3.92 -0.32
C LYS A 68 5.99 -3.72 0.38
N TRP A 69 7.12 -3.80 -0.32
CA TRP A 69 8.43 -3.52 0.27
C TRP A 69 8.57 -2.05 0.66
N MET A 70 8.14 -1.12 -0.18
CA MET A 70 8.13 0.31 0.16
C MET A 70 7.28 0.60 1.41
N ARG A 71 6.13 -0.06 1.59
CA ARG A 71 5.35 0.05 2.85
C ARG A 71 6.15 -0.41 4.07
N THR A 72 6.96 -1.47 3.95
CA THR A 72 7.79 -1.94 5.08
C THR A 72 8.90 -0.96 5.45
N THR A 73 9.27 -0.04 4.57
CA THR A 73 10.25 1.03 4.86
C THR A 73 9.57 2.32 5.32
N GLY A 74 8.25 2.29 5.57
CA GLY A 74 7.47 3.43 6.03
C GLY A 74 6.97 4.36 4.93
N VAL A 75 7.22 4.05 3.65
CA VAL A 75 6.77 4.88 2.53
C VAL A 75 5.27 4.70 2.29
N ASP A 76 4.56 5.81 2.08
CA ASP A 76 3.14 5.82 1.74
C ASP A 76 2.89 5.29 0.33
N VAL A 77 2.43 4.03 0.21
CA VAL A 77 2.10 3.43 -1.09
C VAL A 77 0.70 2.83 -1.07
N VAL A 78 -0.19 3.29 -1.94
CA VAL A 78 -1.45 2.59 -2.22
C VAL A 78 -1.18 1.47 -3.22
N LEU A 79 -1.66 0.26 -2.94
CA LEU A 79 -1.66 -0.83 -3.92
C LEU A 79 -2.99 -0.76 -4.67
N TRP A 80 -2.95 -0.48 -5.96
CA TRP A 80 -4.13 -0.36 -6.79
C TRP A 80 -4.74 -1.74 -7.04
N ASP A 81 -6.05 -1.82 -6.85
CA ASP A 81 -6.82 -3.03 -7.09
C ASP A 81 -8.04 -2.70 -7.96
N PRO A 82 -7.97 -2.94 -9.28
CA PRO A 82 -9.04 -2.61 -10.18
C PRO A 82 -10.31 -3.45 -9.94
N SER A 83 -10.22 -4.58 -9.22
CA SER A 83 -11.39 -5.42 -8.91
C SER A 83 -12.39 -4.75 -7.96
N LYS A 84 -11.96 -3.69 -7.27
CA LYS A 84 -12.81 -2.90 -6.36
C LYS A 84 -13.61 -1.80 -7.06
N LEU A 85 -13.38 -1.60 -8.36
CA LEU A 85 -14.11 -0.60 -9.13
C LEU A 85 -15.49 -1.12 -9.56
N PRO A 86 -16.47 -0.22 -9.74
CA PRO A 86 -17.74 -0.58 -10.35
C PRO A 86 -17.55 -1.23 -11.72
N PRO A 87 -18.41 -2.19 -12.11
CA PRO A 87 -18.39 -2.78 -13.45
C PRO A 87 -18.42 -1.70 -14.54
N ALA A 88 -17.71 -1.95 -15.64
CA ALA A 88 -17.58 -1.03 -16.80
C ALA A 88 -16.81 0.29 -16.55
N SER A 89 -16.18 0.47 -15.39
CA SER A 89 -15.26 1.60 -15.16
C SER A 89 -13.97 1.45 -15.98
N ASP A 90 -13.46 2.54 -16.57
CA ASP A 90 -12.09 2.56 -17.09
C ASP A 90 -11.09 2.58 -15.92
N ALA A 91 -10.53 1.40 -15.62
CA ALA A 91 -9.60 1.20 -14.52
C ALA A 91 -8.34 2.07 -14.61
N LYS A 92 -7.88 2.41 -15.83
CA LYS A 92 -6.69 3.25 -16.03
C LYS A 92 -7.02 4.70 -15.72
N SER A 93 -8.13 5.20 -16.26
CA SER A 93 -8.61 6.56 -15.94
C SER A 93 -8.88 6.73 -14.45
N ALA A 94 -9.48 5.72 -13.80
CA ALA A 94 -9.75 5.74 -12.36
C ALA A 94 -8.46 5.78 -11.52
N LEU A 95 -7.44 4.99 -11.89
CA LEU A 95 -6.12 5.02 -11.24
C LEU A 95 -5.48 6.40 -11.35
N LEU A 96 -5.43 6.98 -12.55
CA LEU A 96 -4.82 8.28 -12.79
C LEU A 96 -5.56 9.40 -12.05
N ALA A 97 -6.89 9.37 -12.05
CA ALA A 97 -7.71 10.32 -11.33
C ALA A 97 -7.50 10.24 -9.81
N PHE A 98 -7.46 9.03 -9.25
CA PHE A 98 -7.16 8.81 -7.83
C PHE A 98 -5.75 9.30 -7.46
N ALA A 99 -4.76 9.01 -8.30
CA ALA A 99 -3.39 9.46 -8.07
C ALA A 99 -3.30 10.99 -8.06
N ALA A 100 -3.97 11.65 -9.00
CA ALA A 100 -4.01 13.11 -9.08
C ALA A 100 -4.71 13.74 -7.87
N SER A 101 -5.86 13.20 -7.44
CA SER A 101 -6.60 13.74 -6.29
C SER A 101 -5.84 13.61 -4.98
N GLU A 102 -5.07 12.52 -4.82
CA GLU A 102 -4.29 12.23 -3.61
C GLU A 102 -2.84 12.74 -3.68
N GLN A 103 -2.46 13.43 -4.77
CA GLN A 103 -1.10 13.91 -5.04
C GLN A 103 -0.04 12.79 -4.96
N ARG A 104 -0.34 11.65 -5.57
CA ARG A 104 0.49 10.44 -5.59
C ARG A 104 1.20 10.30 -6.94
N VAL A 105 2.43 9.80 -6.90
CA VAL A 105 3.14 9.33 -8.09
C VAL A 105 2.68 7.91 -8.42
N VAL A 106 2.24 7.68 -9.66
CA VAL A 106 1.91 6.34 -10.15
C VAL A 106 3.20 5.59 -10.47
N LEU A 107 3.43 4.47 -9.82
CA LEU A 107 4.45 3.49 -10.20
C LEU A 107 3.79 2.45 -11.09
N THR A 108 4.31 2.28 -12.30
CA THR A 108 3.78 1.36 -13.30
C THR A 108 4.89 0.85 -14.19
N ARG A 109 4.66 -0.28 -14.86
CA ARG A 109 5.48 -0.71 -16.01
C ARG A 109 4.81 -0.45 -17.36
N ASP A 110 3.58 0.07 -17.35
CA ASP A 110 2.79 0.30 -18.55
C ASP A 110 3.19 1.64 -19.15
N THR A 111 4.09 1.61 -20.12
CA THR A 111 4.52 2.80 -20.88
C THR A 111 3.35 3.52 -21.54
N LYS A 112 2.29 2.80 -21.92
CA LYS A 112 1.09 3.41 -22.53
C LYS A 112 0.28 4.16 -21.49
N LEU A 113 0.23 3.70 -20.24
CA LEU A 113 -0.47 4.40 -19.15
C LEU A 113 0.16 5.78 -18.92
N ALA A 114 1.50 5.84 -18.82
CA ALA A 114 2.23 7.09 -18.63
C ALA A 114 2.15 8.04 -19.84
N SER A 115 1.89 7.50 -21.04
CA SER A 115 1.77 8.28 -22.28
C SER A 115 0.36 8.84 -22.53
N ARG A 116 -0.61 8.55 -21.67
CA ARG A 116 -1.98 9.07 -21.84
C ARG A 116 -2.04 10.57 -21.60
N ARG A 117 -2.99 11.24 -22.25
CA ARG A 117 -3.20 12.70 -22.10
C ARG A 117 -3.62 13.10 -20.68
N ASP A 118 -4.31 12.21 -19.97
CA ASP A 118 -4.76 12.38 -18.59
C ASP A 118 -3.74 11.85 -17.56
N ALA A 119 -2.54 11.44 -18.01
CA ALA A 119 -1.49 11.04 -17.09
C ALA A 119 -0.97 12.25 -16.29
N GLY A 120 -0.95 12.10 -14.97
CA GLY A 120 -0.28 13.03 -14.05
C GLY A 120 1.15 12.60 -13.80
N ALA A 121 1.58 12.67 -12.53
CA ALA A 121 2.89 12.16 -12.11
C ALA A 121 2.94 10.63 -12.23
N CYS A 122 3.58 10.13 -13.28
CA CYS A 122 3.80 8.71 -13.52
C CYS A 122 5.30 8.43 -13.63
N PHE A 123 5.73 7.34 -13.02
CA PHE A 123 7.07 6.79 -13.16
C PHE A 123 6.99 5.38 -13.75
N VAL A 124 7.60 5.21 -14.92
CA VAL A 124 7.66 3.93 -15.61
C VAL A 124 8.89 3.18 -15.13
N VAL A 125 8.66 2.06 -14.48
CA VAL A 125 9.69 1.15 -13.97
C VAL A 125 10.08 0.19 -15.10
N ALA A 126 11.36 0.14 -15.47
CA ALA A 126 11.80 -0.63 -16.63
C ALA A 126 11.98 -2.14 -16.35
N PRO A 127 12.68 -2.57 -15.28
CA PRO A 127 13.00 -3.98 -15.05
C PRO A 127 11.79 -4.88 -14.79
N ASP A 128 11.89 -6.15 -15.19
CA ASP A 128 10.94 -7.20 -14.80
C ASP A 128 11.15 -7.68 -13.36
N ASP A 129 12.40 -7.74 -12.91
CA ASP A 129 12.76 -8.25 -11.59
C ASP A 129 12.36 -7.26 -10.48
N PRO A 130 11.58 -7.67 -9.46
CA PRO A 130 11.13 -6.79 -8.39
C PRO A 130 12.26 -6.11 -7.60
N PHE A 131 13.41 -6.78 -7.42
CA PHE A 131 14.54 -6.18 -6.71
C PHE A 131 15.15 -5.05 -7.54
N GLN A 132 15.36 -5.27 -8.84
CA GLN A 132 15.83 -4.23 -9.76
C GLN A 132 14.82 -3.08 -9.89
N GLN A 133 13.52 -3.36 -9.92
CA GLN A 133 12.45 -2.34 -9.88
C GLN A 133 12.58 -1.46 -8.64
N PHE A 134 12.77 -2.08 -7.47
CA PHE A 134 12.96 -1.33 -6.22
C PHE A 134 14.23 -0.47 -6.26
N GLN A 135 15.35 -1.01 -6.76
CA GLN A 135 16.60 -0.24 -6.89
C GLN A 135 16.45 0.97 -7.81
N GLU A 136 15.73 0.81 -8.94
CA GLU A 136 15.44 1.91 -9.85
C GLU A 136 14.59 3.00 -9.18
N ILE A 137 13.49 2.62 -8.51
CA ILE A 137 12.62 3.55 -7.78
C ILE A 137 13.41 4.26 -6.66
N LYS A 138 14.18 3.51 -5.86
CA LYS A 138 15.01 4.04 -4.78
C LYS A 138 16.00 5.08 -5.31
N ALA A 139 16.71 4.77 -6.40
CA ALA A 139 17.67 5.68 -7.00
C ALA A 139 17.00 6.93 -7.58
N HIS A 140 15.88 6.77 -8.29
CA HIS A 140 15.16 7.87 -8.93
C HIS A 140 14.57 8.86 -7.92
N PHE A 141 13.92 8.36 -6.87
CA PHE A 141 13.27 9.18 -5.84
C PHE A 141 14.15 9.46 -4.62
N ALA A 142 15.43 9.05 -4.67
CA ALA A 142 16.38 9.17 -3.57
C ALA A 142 15.81 8.63 -2.23
N LEU A 143 15.10 7.49 -2.28
CA LEU A 143 14.50 6.90 -1.09
C LEU A 143 15.60 6.48 -0.11
N GLN A 144 15.49 6.96 1.13
CA GLN A 144 16.40 6.61 2.21
C GLN A 144 15.67 5.73 3.23
N LEU A 145 16.40 4.80 3.82
CA LEU A 145 15.89 4.01 4.93
C LEU A 145 15.98 4.85 6.21
N ASN A 146 14.83 5.21 6.76
CA ASN A 146 14.74 5.68 8.14
C ASN A 146 14.38 4.47 9.02
N ALA A 147 15.28 4.09 9.93
CA ALA A 147 15.07 2.96 10.83
C ALA A 147 13.83 3.14 11.73
N ASP A 148 13.50 4.38 12.10
CA ASP A 148 12.33 4.69 12.95
C ASP A 148 11.00 4.54 12.19
N GLU A 149 11.04 4.67 10.86
CA GLU A 149 9.88 4.46 9.98
C GLU A 149 9.78 3.01 9.48
N MET A 150 10.77 2.18 9.80
CA MET A 150 10.76 0.79 9.39
C MET A 150 9.61 0.05 10.08
N MET A 151 8.76 -0.56 9.27
CA MET A 151 7.54 -1.25 9.70
C MET A 151 6.57 -0.33 10.47
N SER A 152 6.59 0.98 10.21
CA SER A 152 5.63 1.95 10.76
C SER A 152 4.26 1.90 10.07
N ARG A 153 4.19 1.36 8.86
CA ARG A 153 2.97 1.24 8.05
C ARG A 153 2.50 -0.20 7.94
N CYS A 154 1.18 -0.36 7.96
CA CYS A 154 0.53 -1.63 7.69
C CYS A 154 0.79 -2.08 6.25
N VAL A 155 1.49 -3.20 6.06
CA VAL A 155 1.78 -3.75 4.72
C VAL A 155 0.49 -4.08 3.95
N HIS A 156 -0.62 -4.33 4.66
CA HIS A 156 -1.92 -4.64 4.04
C HIS A 156 -2.71 -3.39 3.64
N CYS A 157 -2.96 -2.45 4.55
CA CYS A 157 -3.82 -1.29 4.30
C CYS A 157 -3.10 0.05 4.16
N ASN A 158 -1.77 0.10 4.32
CA ASN A 158 -0.91 1.29 4.26
C ASN A 158 -1.01 2.28 5.44
N ALA A 159 -1.92 2.06 6.40
CA ALA A 159 -2.10 2.98 7.53
C ALA A 159 -0.88 3.02 8.45
N LYS A 160 -0.49 4.23 8.89
CA LYS A 160 0.44 4.48 10.01
C LYS A 160 -0.32 4.35 11.34
N ALA A 161 -0.74 3.13 11.65
CA ALA A 161 -1.62 2.83 12.76
C ALA A 161 -1.28 1.48 13.39
N LEU A 162 0.03 1.17 13.45
CA LEU A 162 0.55 -0.04 14.07
C LEU A 162 0.87 0.22 15.53
N GLU A 163 0.21 -0.52 16.41
CA GLU A 163 0.30 -0.36 17.86
C GLU A 163 0.76 -1.66 18.50
N LYS A 164 1.68 -1.59 19.46
CA LYS A 164 2.15 -2.78 20.18
C LYS A 164 1.01 -3.31 21.06
N VAL A 165 0.76 -4.61 20.99
CA VAL A 165 -0.24 -5.30 21.80
C VAL A 165 0.40 -6.46 22.56
N ASP A 166 -0.18 -6.82 23.70
CA ASP A 166 0.30 -7.94 24.50
C ASP A 166 -0.18 -9.31 23.97
N VAL A 167 0.40 -10.37 24.52
CA VAL A 167 0.06 -11.76 24.16
C VAL A 167 -1.37 -12.13 24.58
N ALA A 168 -1.94 -11.49 25.60
CA ALA A 168 -3.30 -11.78 26.05
C ALA A 168 -4.31 -11.27 25.01
N TYR A 169 -4.10 -10.07 24.48
CA TYR A 169 -4.85 -9.53 23.36
C TYR A 169 -4.69 -10.43 22.13
N ALA A 170 -3.45 -10.77 21.74
CA ALA A 170 -3.19 -11.65 20.60
C ALA A 170 -3.89 -13.02 20.72
N ARG A 171 -3.96 -13.59 21.94
CA ARG A 171 -4.70 -14.83 22.24
C ARG A 171 -6.22 -14.68 22.13
N SER A 172 -6.76 -13.52 22.49
CA SER A 172 -8.22 -13.30 22.41
C SER A 172 -8.72 -13.32 20.95
N ARG A 173 -7.82 -13.05 20.01
CA ARG A 173 -8.08 -12.90 18.59
C ARG A 173 -7.98 -14.20 17.79
N THR A 174 -7.79 -15.36 18.43
CA THR A 174 -7.70 -16.70 17.76
C THR A 174 -9.05 -17.35 17.43
N LYS A 175 -10.13 -16.56 17.38
CA LYS A 175 -11.48 -17.02 16.99
C LYS A 175 -12.06 -16.17 15.87
N GLU A 176 -11.23 -15.37 15.20
CA GLU A 176 -11.65 -14.36 14.25
C GLU A 176 -10.97 -14.55 12.89
N GLU A 177 -11.43 -13.82 11.88
CA GLU A 177 -10.91 -13.91 10.52
C GLU A 177 -9.40 -13.56 10.41
N PHE A 178 -8.85 -12.90 11.44
CA PHE A 178 -7.46 -12.44 11.54
C PHE A 178 -6.66 -13.17 12.63
N ASP A 179 -6.88 -14.48 12.76
CA ASP A 179 -6.28 -15.33 13.79
C ASP A 179 -4.75 -15.34 13.84
N VAL A 180 -4.23 -15.37 15.07
CA VAL A 180 -2.81 -15.68 15.34
C VAL A 180 -2.68 -17.20 15.56
N PRO A 181 -1.93 -17.94 14.72
CA PRO A 181 -1.79 -19.37 14.88
C PRO A 181 -1.26 -19.77 16.26
N ALA A 182 -1.80 -20.83 16.87
CA ALA A 182 -1.39 -21.28 18.22
C ALA A 182 0.12 -21.49 18.36
N LYS A 183 0.80 -21.98 17.30
CA LYS A 183 2.25 -22.11 17.27
C LYS A 183 2.97 -20.77 17.46
N VAL A 184 2.45 -19.68 16.89
CA VAL A 184 3.04 -18.34 17.05
C VAL A 184 2.90 -17.86 18.48
N LEU A 185 1.73 -18.07 19.10
CA LEU A 185 1.44 -17.68 20.50
C LEU A 185 2.32 -18.41 21.53
N ALA A 186 2.96 -19.50 21.14
CA ALA A 186 3.87 -20.25 21.99
C ALA A 186 5.31 -19.71 21.98
N TYR A 187 5.73 -19.02 20.91
CA TYR A 187 7.15 -18.66 20.69
C TYR A 187 7.41 -17.17 20.48
N VAL A 188 6.39 -16.36 20.19
CA VAL A 188 6.58 -14.93 19.90
C VAL A 188 6.10 -14.08 21.06
N THR A 189 6.88 -13.05 21.38
CA THR A 189 6.65 -12.13 22.51
C THR A 189 6.08 -10.80 22.07
N ASP A 190 6.37 -10.37 20.84
CA ASP A 190 6.03 -9.04 20.35
C ASP A 190 5.00 -9.12 19.23
N TYR A 191 3.90 -8.41 19.45
CA TYR A 191 2.76 -8.32 18.54
C TYR A 191 2.42 -6.87 18.25
N TRP A 192 1.95 -6.61 17.04
CA TRP A 192 1.47 -5.31 16.60
C TRP A 192 0.11 -5.45 15.95
N LEU A 193 -0.84 -4.62 16.36
CA LEU A 193 -2.17 -4.51 15.77
C LEU A 193 -2.20 -3.31 14.83
N CYS A 194 -2.76 -3.49 13.63
CA CYS A 194 -3.19 -2.35 12.83
C CYS A 194 -4.61 -1.93 13.25
N SER A 195 -4.77 -0.77 13.89
CA SER A 195 -6.09 -0.27 14.32
C SER A 195 -7.00 0.14 13.15
N SER A 196 -6.48 0.23 11.93
CA SER A 196 -7.25 0.49 10.71
C SER A 196 -7.89 -0.76 10.08
N CYS A 197 -7.19 -1.90 10.07
CA CYS A 197 -7.69 -3.11 9.40
C CYS A 197 -7.68 -4.36 10.28
N ASN A 198 -7.43 -4.21 11.58
CA ASN A 198 -7.43 -5.25 12.61
C ASN A 198 -6.49 -6.44 12.36
N ARG A 199 -5.50 -6.29 11.47
CA ARG A 199 -4.47 -7.30 11.25
C ARG A 199 -3.44 -7.27 12.36
N ILE A 200 -3.06 -8.45 12.83
CA ILE A 200 -2.00 -8.64 13.80
C ILE A 200 -0.73 -9.10 13.08
N TYR A 201 0.38 -8.48 13.44
CA TYR A 201 1.74 -8.77 13.00
C TYR A 201 2.58 -9.21 14.20
N TRP A 202 3.63 -9.96 13.96
CA TRP A 202 4.50 -10.47 15.01
C TRP A 202 5.91 -10.74 14.47
N SER A 203 6.92 -10.65 15.34
CA SER A 203 8.31 -10.87 14.98
C SER A 203 8.65 -12.37 14.92
N GLY A 204 8.36 -13.01 13.79
CA GLY A 204 8.74 -14.40 13.50
C GLY A 204 9.82 -14.54 12.41
N PRO A 205 10.19 -15.77 12.01
CA PRO A 205 11.19 -16.00 10.95
C PRO A 205 10.88 -15.25 9.64
N LYS A 206 9.59 -15.16 9.25
CA LYS A 206 9.14 -14.40 8.07
C LYS A 206 9.33 -12.89 8.23
N TYR A 207 9.09 -12.36 9.43
CA TYR A 207 9.33 -10.96 9.77
C TYR A 207 10.83 -10.66 9.66
N ASN A 208 11.68 -11.46 10.32
CA ASN A 208 13.13 -11.29 10.30
C ASN A 208 13.69 -11.37 8.87
N SER A 209 13.21 -12.34 8.08
CA SER A 209 13.61 -12.48 6.67
C SER A 209 13.20 -11.28 5.82
N THR A 210 11.96 -10.79 5.98
CA THR A 210 11.48 -9.60 5.25
C THR A 210 12.25 -8.36 5.66
N TYR A 211 12.42 -8.12 6.97
CA TYR A 211 13.20 -7.02 7.52
C TYR A 211 14.62 -7.04 6.96
N ALA A 212 15.33 -8.17 7.09
CA ALA A 212 16.71 -8.30 6.61
C ALA A 212 16.83 -8.14 5.09
N THR A 213 15.87 -8.68 4.33
CA THR A 213 15.84 -8.54 2.87
C THR A 213 15.69 -7.08 2.47
N VAL A 214 14.72 -6.39 3.06
CA VAL A 214 14.44 -4.98 2.76
C VAL A 214 15.58 -4.08 3.23
N ALA A 215 16.14 -4.31 4.41
CA ALA A 215 17.30 -3.58 4.91
C ALA A 215 18.49 -3.70 3.93
N ARG A 216 18.79 -4.91 3.45
CA ARG A 216 19.86 -5.15 2.46
C ARG A 216 19.61 -4.49 1.11
N MET A 217 18.37 -4.19 0.74
CA MET A 217 18.09 -3.41 -0.48
C MET A 217 18.60 -1.96 -0.36
N PHE A 218 18.82 -1.45 0.85
CA PHE A 218 19.37 -0.11 1.07
C PHE A 218 20.89 -0.07 1.12
N ASP A 219 21.54 -1.19 1.46
CA ASP A 219 23.00 -1.32 1.44
C ASP A 219 23.55 -1.02 0.04
N ARG A 220 24.59 -0.19 -0.06
CA ARG A 220 25.20 0.20 -1.35
C ARG A 220 25.99 -0.94 -2.01
N GLU A 221 26.21 -2.05 -1.31
CA GLU A 221 26.99 -3.20 -1.75
C GLU A 221 26.26 -4.52 -1.43
N ALA A 222 25.58 -5.09 -2.42
CA ALA A 222 25.45 -6.54 -2.52
C ALA A 222 25.15 -6.93 -3.98
N PRO A 223 26.08 -7.56 -4.72
CA PRO A 223 25.74 -8.26 -5.94
C PRO A 223 24.75 -9.39 -5.63
N PRO A 224 23.88 -9.78 -6.58
CA PRO A 224 22.93 -10.86 -6.34
C PRO A 224 23.69 -12.15 -6.02
N ASN A 225 23.29 -12.82 -4.95
CA ASN A 225 23.69 -14.20 -4.71
C ASN A 225 23.22 -15.03 -5.90
N THR A 226 24.16 -15.39 -6.77
CA THR A 226 24.11 -16.61 -7.58
C THR A 226 24.04 -17.81 -6.65
N GLU A 227 22.90 -18.50 -6.64
CA GLU A 227 22.78 -19.97 -6.64
C GLU A 227 21.32 -20.40 -6.88
#